data_AF-A0A2P6QFM2-F1
#
_entry.id   AF-A0A2P6QFM2-F1
#
_cell.length_a   1.000
_cell.length_b   1.000
_cell.length_c   1.000
_cell.angle_alpha   90.00
_cell.angle_beta   90.00
_cell.angle_gamma   90.00
#
_symmetry.space_group_name_H-M   'P 1'
#
loop_
_entity.id
_entity.type
_entity.pdbx_description
1 polymer ?
#
loop_
_entity_poly.entity_id
_entity_poly.type
_entity_poly.pdbx_seq_one_letter_code
_entity_poly.pdbx_strand_id
1 'polypeptide(L)'
;MKLHCDFKDASVEKHGVKLGLMSRFIKAVVSGVQNQPTINAVIDGDDIIYRDYIDISAAVGTPKGLVVPVIRNADKMNCGEIEKEINLLAKKANEGRFSIDDMAGGSFTISNGGFYGSLISTPIINPPHV
;
A
#
# COMPACT_ATOMS: atom_id res chain seq x y z
N MET A 1 -0.39 15.25 11.91
CA MET A 1 0.08 16.38 11.08
C MET A 1 1.43 16.95 11.55
N LYS A 2 1.56 17.39 12.81
CA LYS A 2 2.81 18.00 13.34
C LYS A 2 4.09 17.15 13.11
N LEU A 3 4.08 15.89 13.55
CA LEU A 3 5.16 14.91 13.28
C LEU A 3 5.45 14.65 11.80
N HIS A 4 4.55 14.98 10.87
CA HIS A 4 4.84 14.88 9.44
C HIS A 4 5.57 16.14 8.97
N CYS A 5 5.09 17.32 9.34
CA CYS A 5 5.74 18.59 9.02
C CYS A 5 7.18 18.66 9.53
N ASP A 6 7.43 18.19 10.75
CA ASP A 6 8.74 18.31 11.41
C ASP A 6 9.81 17.40 10.78
N PHE A 7 9.42 16.27 10.21
CA PHE A 7 10.34 15.24 9.70
C PHE A 7 10.34 15.08 8.18
N LYS A 8 9.47 15.78 7.45
CA LYS A 8 9.39 15.66 5.98
C LYS A 8 10.71 16.05 5.32
N ASP A 9 11.36 17.11 5.80
CA ASP A 9 12.57 17.68 5.18
C ASP A 9 13.80 16.85 5.54
N ALA A 10 13.92 16.42 6.81
CA ALA A 10 14.95 15.49 7.27
C ALA A 10 14.90 14.13 6.54
N SER A 11 13.71 13.67 6.11
CA SER A 11 13.58 12.45 5.34
C SER A 11 14.15 12.57 3.93
N VAL A 12 14.02 13.75 3.31
CA VAL A 12 14.60 14.00 1.98
C VAL A 12 16.12 13.93 2.06
N GLU A 13 16.72 14.55 3.07
CA GLU A 13 18.17 14.52 3.28
C GLU A 13 18.71 13.10 3.53
N LYS A 14 18.03 12.31 4.37
CA LYS A 14 18.51 10.99 4.78
C LYS A 14 18.21 9.87 3.77
N HIS A 15 17.05 9.92 3.13
CA HIS A 15 16.57 8.80 2.30
C HIS A 15 16.40 9.20 0.82
N GLY A 16 16.54 10.47 0.46
CA GLY A 16 16.34 10.95 -0.92
C GLY A 16 14.89 10.92 -1.38
N VAL A 17 13.93 10.76 -0.46
CA VAL A 17 12.49 10.74 -0.76
C VAL A 17 11.71 11.58 0.23
N LYS A 18 10.71 12.28 -0.32
CA LYS A 18 9.76 13.03 0.48
C LYS A 18 8.91 12.05 1.27
N LEU A 19 8.89 12.20 2.59
CA LEU A 19 8.06 11.37 3.45
C LEU A 19 6.59 11.72 3.20
N GLY A 20 5.80 10.75 2.75
CA GLY A 20 4.36 10.87 2.62
C GLY A 20 3.63 10.46 3.90
N LEU A 21 2.29 10.48 3.83
CA LEU A 21 1.44 9.87 4.86
C LEU A 21 1.20 8.38 4.60
N MET A 22 1.27 7.94 3.33
CA MET A 22 0.97 6.57 2.92
C MET A 22 1.91 5.56 3.55
N SER A 23 3.22 5.82 3.61
CA SER A 23 4.16 4.92 4.30
C SER A 23 3.80 4.67 5.76
N ARG A 24 3.29 5.68 6.47
CA ARG A 24 2.85 5.53 7.85
C ARG A 24 1.58 4.71 7.98
N PHE A 25 0.62 4.90 7.07
CA PHE A 25 -0.59 4.07 7.03
C PHE A 25 -0.24 2.62 6.72
N ILE A 26 0.67 2.37 5.77
CA ILE A 26 1.15 1.02 5.46
C ILE A 26 1.82 0.40 6.68
N LYS A 27 2.72 1.10 7.38
CA LYS A 27 3.33 0.57 8.62
C LYS A 27 2.31 0.32 9.73
N ALA A 28 1.28 1.16 9.85
CA ALA A 28 0.19 0.93 10.80
C ALA A 28 -0.63 -0.31 10.45
N VAL A 29 -0.95 -0.51 9.17
CA VAL A 29 -1.65 -1.71 8.68
C VAL A 29 -0.80 -2.96 8.92
N VAL A 30 0.49 -2.93 8.56
CA VAL A 30 1.44 -4.02 8.84
C VAL A 30 1.41 -4.39 10.32
N SER A 31 1.51 -3.40 11.21
CA SER A 31 1.42 -3.63 12.65
C SER A 31 0.08 -4.22 13.07
N GLY A 32 -1.03 -3.75 12.50
CA GLY A 32 -2.37 -4.27 12.77
C GLY A 32 -2.52 -5.73 12.35
N VAL A 33 -2.07 -6.05 11.14
CA VAL A 33 -2.10 -7.40 10.56
C VAL A 33 -1.22 -8.37 11.36
N GLN A 34 -0.05 -7.94 11.84
CA GLN A 34 0.80 -8.75 12.71
C GLN A 34 0.14 -9.10 14.05
N ASN A 35 -0.70 -8.20 14.59
CA ASN A 35 -1.44 -8.45 15.82
C ASN A 35 -2.74 -9.24 15.58
N GLN A 36 -3.30 -9.15 14.37
CA GLN A 36 -4.50 -9.89 13.97
C GLN A 36 -4.26 -10.64 12.64
N PRO A 37 -3.62 -11.83 12.69
CA PRO A 37 -3.24 -12.58 11.48
C PRO A 37 -4.42 -13.01 10.60
N THR A 38 -5.64 -13.10 11.16
CA THR A 38 -6.85 -13.46 10.40
C THR A 38 -7.17 -12.43 9.30
N ILE A 39 -6.73 -11.18 9.44
CA ILE A 39 -6.90 -10.14 8.42
C ILE A 39 -5.99 -10.42 7.21
N ASN A 40 -4.86 -11.11 7.40
CA ASN A 40 -3.96 -11.46 6.30
C ASN A 40 -4.36 -12.74 5.55
N ALA A 41 -5.36 -13.47 6.07
CA ALA A 41 -5.75 -14.76 5.57
C ALA A 41 -6.66 -14.64 4.34
N VAL A 42 -6.81 -15.73 3.61
CA VAL A 42 -7.80 -15.85 2.52
C VAL A 42 -8.64 -17.09 2.72
N ILE A 43 -9.89 -17.00 2.32
CA ILE A 43 -10.80 -18.14 2.25
C ILE A 43 -10.71 -18.70 0.84
N ASP A 44 -10.29 -19.95 0.71
CA ASP A 44 -10.23 -20.70 -0.54
C ASP A 44 -11.07 -21.97 -0.41
N GLY A 45 -12.28 -21.95 -0.98
CA GLY A 45 -13.27 -22.99 -0.76
C GLY A 45 -13.68 -23.09 0.71
N ASP A 46 -13.41 -24.25 1.32
CA ASP A 46 -13.69 -24.53 2.73
C ASP A 46 -12.48 -24.28 3.66
N ASP A 47 -11.32 -23.90 3.09
CA ASP A 47 -10.08 -23.72 3.82
C ASP A 47 -9.76 -22.24 4.08
N ILE A 48 -9.12 -21.98 5.24
CA ILE A 48 -8.56 -20.66 5.58
C ILE A 48 -7.04 -20.74 5.44
N ILE A 49 -6.50 -20.00 4.49
CA ILE A 49 -5.06 -19.95 4.20
C ILE A 49 -4.46 -18.71 4.86
N TYR A 50 -3.60 -18.94 5.86
CA TYR A 50 -2.80 -17.89 6.49
C TYR A 50 -1.52 -17.63 5.69
N ARG A 51 -1.13 -16.36 5.61
CA ARG A 51 0.07 -15.92 4.88
C ARG A 51 1.08 -15.33 5.86
N ASP A 52 2.34 -15.77 5.75
CA ASP A 52 3.45 -15.27 6.58
C ASP A 52 4.08 -13.98 6.05
N TYR A 53 3.79 -13.64 4.79
CA TYR A 53 4.23 -12.40 4.16
C TYR A 53 3.11 -11.35 4.20
N ILE A 54 3.47 -10.07 4.26
CA ILE A 54 2.52 -8.95 4.24
C ILE A 54 2.76 -8.12 2.98
N ASP A 55 1.93 -8.37 1.97
CA ASP A 55 1.96 -7.66 0.70
C ASP A 55 0.82 -6.64 0.68
N ILE A 56 1.14 -5.34 0.64
CA ILE A 56 0.14 -4.28 0.72
C ILE A 56 -0.12 -3.71 -0.66
N SER A 57 -1.36 -3.82 -1.11
CA SER A 57 -1.81 -3.17 -2.33
C SER A 57 -2.22 -1.73 -2.06
N ALA A 58 -1.78 -0.79 -2.90
CA ALA A 58 -2.07 0.64 -2.73
C ALA A 58 -2.73 1.19 -3.99
N ALA A 59 -3.95 1.72 -3.89
CA ALA A 59 -4.66 2.27 -5.04
C ALA A 59 -4.01 3.59 -5.51
N VAL A 60 -3.64 3.66 -6.80
CA VAL A 60 -2.99 4.80 -7.44
C VAL A 60 -3.82 5.26 -8.64
N GLY A 61 -4.20 6.54 -8.65
CA GLY A 61 -4.85 7.18 -9.79
C GLY A 61 -3.85 7.47 -10.91
N THR A 62 -4.18 7.09 -12.14
CA THR A 62 -3.40 7.35 -13.36
C THR A 62 -4.28 8.05 -14.40
N PRO A 63 -3.70 8.66 -15.45
CA PRO A 63 -4.48 9.23 -16.56
C PRO A 63 -5.40 8.23 -17.27
N LYS A 64 -5.09 6.93 -17.22
CA LYS A 64 -5.87 5.85 -17.86
C LYS A 64 -6.89 5.21 -16.93
N GLY A 65 -6.96 5.62 -15.66
CA GLY A 65 -7.85 5.05 -14.65
C GLY A 65 -7.15 4.74 -13.34
N LEU A 66 -7.80 3.93 -12.50
CA LEU A 66 -7.26 3.49 -11.22
C LEU A 66 -6.51 2.16 -11.39
N VAL A 67 -5.30 2.08 -10.87
CA VAL A 67 -4.55 0.82 -10.77
C VAL A 67 -4.21 0.53 -9.31
N VAL A 68 -3.98 -0.75 -9.00
CA VAL A 68 -3.77 -1.22 -7.62
C VAL A 68 -2.47 -2.03 -7.56
N PRO A 69 -1.31 -1.37 -7.58
CA PRO A 69 -0.01 -2.04 -7.44
C PRO A 69 0.20 -2.67 -6.06
N VAL A 70 1.05 -3.69 -6.00
CA VAL A 70 1.40 -4.43 -4.79
C VAL A 70 2.80 -4.05 -4.30
N ILE A 71 2.89 -3.61 -3.05
CA ILE A 71 4.15 -3.40 -2.32
C ILE A 71 4.45 -4.69 -1.56
N ARG A 72 5.47 -5.42 -2.00
CA ARG A 72 5.79 -6.76 -1.49
C ARG A 72 6.60 -6.70 -0.20
N ASN A 73 6.33 -7.60 0.75
CA ASN A 73 7.04 -7.70 2.04
C ASN A 73 7.13 -6.34 2.78
N ALA A 74 6.01 -5.63 2.88
CA ALA A 74 5.95 -4.31 3.51
C ALA A 74 6.33 -4.34 5.01
N ASP A 75 6.30 -5.52 5.64
CA ASP A 75 6.79 -5.77 6.99
C ASP A 75 8.30 -5.52 7.12
N LYS A 76 9.07 -5.88 6.10
CA LYS A 76 10.54 -5.78 6.06
C LYS A 76 11.04 -4.39 5.66
N MET A 77 10.15 -3.53 5.19
CA MET A 77 10.51 -2.19 4.72
C MET A 77 10.37 -1.13 5.82
N ASN A 78 11.26 -0.14 5.80
CA ASN A 78 11.10 1.10 6.54
C ASN A 78 10.24 2.12 5.76
N CYS A 79 9.81 3.20 6.40
CA CYS A 79 8.93 4.19 5.75
C CYS A 79 9.55 4.81 4.49
N GLY A 80 10.87 5.05 4.48
CA GLY A 80 11.56 5.63 3.32
C GLY A 80 11.60 4.66 2.14
N GLU A 81 11.82 3.38 2.39
CA GLU A 81 11.76 2.31 1.37
C GLU A 81 10.35 2.17 0.79
N ILE A 82 9.32 2.22 1.65
CA ILE A 82 7.92 2.18 1.20
C ILE A 82 7.60 3.38 0.30
N GLU A 83 8.01 4.59 0.66
CA GLU A 83 7.79 5.77 -0.20
C GLU A 83 8.56 5.67 -1.52
N LYS A 84 9.79 5.11 -1.52
CA LYS A 84 10.53 4.84 -2.76
C LYS A 84 9.76 3.89 -3.67
N GLU A 85 9.24 2.80 -3.10
CA GLU A 85 8.52 1.78 -3.85
C GLU A 85 7.20 2.33 -4.41
N ILE A 86 6.44 3.09 -3.62
CA ILE A 86 5.23 3.79 -4.09
C ILE A 86 5.56 4.71 -5.27
N ASN A 87 6.62 5.51 -5.16
CA ASN A 87 7.02 6.42 -6.24
C ASN A 87 7.45 5.66 -7.50
N LEU A 88 8.14 4.54 -7.35
CA LEU A 88 8.53 3.67 -8.47
C LEU A 88 7.30 3.09 -9.17
N LEU A 89 6.36 2.51 -8.41
CA LEU A 89 5.13 1.92 -8.92
C LEU A 89 4.23 2.97 -9.58
N ALA A 90 4.09 4.15 -8.96
CA ALA A 90 3.35 5.27 -9.54
C ALA A 90 3.98 5.77 -10.85
N LYS A 91 5.32 5.83 -10.93
CA LYS A 91 6.02 6.19 -12.17
C LYS A 91 5.78 5.15 -13.26
N LYS A 92 5.94 3.85 -12.96
CA LYS A 92 5.64 2.75 -13.90
C LYS A 92 4.20 2.81 -14.41
N ALA A 93 3.25 3.07 -13.51
CA ALA A 93 1.82 3.18 -13.81
C ALA A 93 1.53 4.36 -14.75
N ASN A 94 2.10 5.53 -14.48
CA ASN A 94 1.96 6.71 -15.35
C ASN A 94 2.61 6.52 -16.73
N GLU A 95 3.75 5.83 -16.79
CA GLU A 95 4.45 5.49 -18.05
C GLU A 95 3.79 4.33 -18.82
N GLY A 96 2.79 3.65 -18.23
CA GLY A 96 2.14 2.48 -18.82
C GLY A 96 3.05 1.25 -18.95
N ARG A 97 4.14 1.19 -18.18
CA ARG A 97 5.11 0.07 -18.15
C ARG A 97 4.81 -0.91 -17.01
N PHE A 98 3.57 -0.93 -16.57
CA PHE A 98 3.13 -1.68 -15.41
C PHE A 98 2.83 -3.13 -15.83
N SER A 99 3.44 -4.10 -15.17
CA SER A 99 3.26 -5.52 -15.50
C SER A 99 2.10 -6.14 -14.71
N ILE A 100 1.61 -7.31 -15.17
CA ILE A 100 0.62 -8.09 -14.41
C ILE A 100 1.19 -8.49 -13.05
N ASP A 101 2.49 -8.83 -12.99
CA ASP A 101 3.18 -9.22 -11.76
C ASP A 101 3.26 -8.11 -10.72
N ASP A 102 3.25 -6.84 -11.14
CA ASP A 102 3.21 -5.70 -10.21
C ASP A 102 1.80 -5.53 -9.57
N MET A 103 0.76 -6.14 -10.14
CA MET A 103 -0.65 -6.09 -9.69
C MET A 103 -1.13 -7.39 -9.05
N ALA A 104 -0.46 -8.51 -9.34
CA ALA A 104 -0.88 -9.83 -8.93
C ALA A 104 -0.56 -10.11 -7.46
N GLY A 105 -1.53 -10.73 -6.78
CA GLY A 105 -1.48 -11.00 -5.35
C GLY A 105 -1.74 -9.73 -4.55
N GLY A 106 -1.08 -9.61 -3.40
CA GLY A 106 -1.50 -8.70 -2.34
C GLY A 106 -2.28 -9.46 -1.27
N SER A 107 -2.16 -9.00 -0.04
CA SER A 107 -2.89 -9.56 1.10
C SER A 107 -3.89 -8.56 1.68
N PHE A 108 -3.59 -7.27 1.61
CA PHE A 108 -4.47 -6.20 2.08
C PHE A 108 -4.42 -4.99 1.15
N THR A 109 -5.56 -4.32 0.92
CA THR A 109 -5.65 -3.15 0.04
C THR A 109 -5.92 -1.87 0.81
N ILE A 110 -5.10 -0.84 0.57
CA ILE A 110 -5.35 0.53 1.02
C ILE A 110 -5.81 1.37 -0.17
N SER A 111 -6.94 2.07 -0.01
CA SER A 111 -7.46 3.03 -0.97
C SER A 111 -7.62 4.41 -0.33
N ASN A 112 -7.29 5.46 -1.07
CA ASN A 112 -7.39 6.85 -0.61
C ASN A 112 -8.40 7.64 -1.45
N GLY A 113 -9.69 7.48 -1.14
CA GLY A 113 -10.77 8.25 -1.77
C GLY A 113 -10.78 9.75 -1.39
N GLY A 114 -10.08 10.13 -0.32
CA GLY A 114 -9.99 11.52 0.14
C GLY A 114 -9.29 12.45 -0.86
N PHE A 115 -8.42 11.91 -1.72
CA PHE A 115 -7.82 12.67 -2.83
C PHE A 115 -8.88 13.23 -3.80
N TYR A 116 -10.00 12.51 -3.97
CA TYR A 116 -11.12 12.92 -4.82
C TYR A 116 -12.21 13.68 -4.05
N GLY A 117 -11.95 14.09 -2.80
CA GLY A 117 -12.90 14.83 -1.97
C GLY A 117 -13.97 13.96 -1.31
N SER A 118 -13.80 12.64 -1.28
CA SER A 118 -14.71 11.76 -0.52
C SER A 118 -14.56 12.02 0.98
N LEU A 119 -15.69 12.24 1.67
CA LEU A 119 -15.75 12.35 3.12
C LEU A 119 -15.74 10.96 3.79
N ILE A 120 -16.56 10.05 3.29
CA ILE A 120 -16.69 8.65 3.70
C ILE A 120 -17.08 7.83 2.47
N SER A 121 -16.54 6.61 2.35
CA SER A 121 -16.94 5.66 1.32
C SER A 121 -16.93 4.24 1.87
N THR A 122 -17.66 3.34 1.22
CA THR A 122 -17.64 1.89 1.48
C THR A 122 -16.74 1.25 0.41
N PRO A 123 -15.46 0.98 0.70
CA PRO A 123 -14.56 0.37 -0.27
C PRO A 123 -15.01 -1.06 -0.59
N ILE A 124 -14.81 -1.46 -1.84
CA ILE A 124 -15.08 -2.83 -2.30
C ILE A 124 -13.78 -3.63 -2.15
N ILE A 125 -13.91 -4.87 -1.66
CA ILE A 125 -12.80 -5.82 -1.57
C ILE A 125 -12.27 -6.11 -2.99
N ASN A 126 -10.95 -6.24 -3.13
CA ASN A 126 -10.32 -6.69 -4.38
C ASN A 126 -9.96 -8.18 -4.23
N PRO A 127 -10.78 -9.14 -4.69
CA PRO A 127 -10.51 -10.55 -4.49
C PRO A 127 -9.18 -10.96 -5.16
N PRO A 128 -8.39 -11.87 -4.56
CA PRO A 128 -8.71 -12.73 -3.42
C PRO A 128 -8.33 -12.14 -2.06
N HIS A 129 -8.21 -10.81 -1.93
CA HIS A 129 -7.93 -10.17 -0.63
C HIS A 129 -9.18 -10.28 0.25
N VAL A 130 -9.00 -10.23 1.57
CA VAL A 130 -10.08 -10.28 2.56
C VAL A 130 -10.00 -9.06 3.48
#